data_AF-A0A945XRP4-F1
#
_entry.id   AF-A0A945XRP4-F1
#
_cell.length_a   1.000
_cell.length_b   1.000
_cell.length_c   1.000
_cell.angle_alpha   90.00
_cell.angle_beta   90.00
_cell.angle_gamma   90.00
#
_symmetry.space_group_name_H-M   'P 1'
#
loop_
_entity.id
_entity.type
_entity.pdbx_description
1 polymer ?
#
loop_
_entity_poly.entity_id
_entity_poly.type
_entity_poly.pdbx_seq_one_letter_code
_entity_poly.pdbx_strand_id
1 'polypeptide(L)'
;HLVLSGLMGYEPHLTGLAATLTHPAVEKVLSIYSGFLNGVKQAGYDPGTLTLNGAGSHTLGIYHKDKTMNDLSAGSGVVKPTDFDTHHLVGNQPALFIATPILKRYDELMIAGDHWIRRPLQAWNPNMRRLYYIYGGFWKAKMVSPAGVADPLYESTNQSPIATSTSVDLQVDDYMFMRPTQSEFVMLQFGDLLTFKGNDFVGTWPVFHQTG
;
A
#
# COMPACT_ATOMS: atom_id res chain seq x y z
N HIS A 1 -15.47 34.39 15.64
CA HIS A 1 -16.35 34.37 14.46
C HIS A 1 -16.09 33.08 13.68
N LEU A 2 -17.12 32.46 13.10
CA LEU A 2 -17.00 31.26 12.24
C LEU A 2 -17.34 31.67 10.80
N VAL A 3 -16.64 31.10 9.82
CA VAL A 3 -16.86 31.35 8.39
C VAL A 3 -16.94 30.01 7.68
N LEU A 4 -17.94 29.83 6.81
CA LEU A 4 -18.02 28.67 5.94
C LEU A 4 -16.87 28.74 4.92
N SER A 5 -15.96 27.77 4.97
CA SER A 5 -14.79 27.72 4.09
C SER A 5 -14.90 26.68 2.97
N GLY A 6 -15.84 25.74 3.06
CA GLY A 6 -15.88 24.63 2.12
C GLY A 6 -16.89 23.53 2.43
N LEU A 7 -16.92 22.56 1.52
CA LEU A 7 -17.58 21.27 1.68
C LEU A 7 -16.53 20.18 1.42
N MET A 8 -16.66 19.05 2.11
CA MET A 8 -15.80 17.89 1.94
C MET A 8 -16.69 16.67 1.66
N GLY A 9 -16.43 16.00 0.53
CA GLY A 9 -17.05 14.73 0.16
C GLY A 9 -16.04 13.59 0.26
N TYR A 10 -16.45 12.45 0.83
CA TYR A 10 -15.61 11.26 0.87
C TYR A 10 -16.43 10.00 0.63
N GLU A 11 -16.06 9.23 -0.39
CA GLU A 11 -16.85 8.11 -0.92
C GLU A 11 -16.05 6.80 -1.03
N PRO A 12 -15.65 6.20 0.11
CA PRO A 12 -14.79 5.01 0.11
C PRO A 12 -15.45 3.79 -0.55
N HIS A 13 -16.78 3.77 -0.67
CA HIS A 13 -17.54 2.70 -1.31
C HIS A 13 -17.29 2.56 -2.82
N LEU A 14 -16.67 3.56 -3.47
CA LEU A 14 -16.26 3.47 -4.88
C LEU A 14 -14.87 2.84 -5.07
N THR A 15 -14.17 2.51 -3.98
CA THR A 15 -12.84 1.92 -4.01
C THR A 15 -12.82 0.63 -4.82
N GLY A 16 -11.80 0.50 -5.70
CA GLY A 16 -11.59 -0.68 -6.53
C GLY A 16 -12.48 -0.76 -7.79
N LEU A 17 -13.51 0.08 -7.90
CA LEU A 17 -14.33 0.13 -9.11
C LEU A 17 -13.58 0.79 -10.26
N ALA A 18 -13.67 0.20 -11.45
CA ALA A 18 -13.26 0.84 -12.71
C ALA A 18 -14.29 1.89 -13.17
N ALA A 19 -14.73 2.74 -12.24
CA ALA A 19 -15.78 3.72 -12.46
C ALA A 19 -15.26 4.95 -13.21
N THR A 20 -16.12 5.58 -13.99
CA THR A 20 -15.90 6.89 -14.63
C THR A 20 -16.98 7.86 -14.14
N LEU A 21 -16.93 9.12 -14.56
CA LEU A 21 -17.94 10.12 -14.19
C LEU A 21 -19.38 9.73 -14.57
N THR A 22 -19.55 8.88 -15.58
CA THR A 22 -20.87 8.39 -16.04
C THR A 22 -21.32 7.13 -15.32
N HIS A 23 -20.58 6.67 -14.30
CA HIS A 23 -21.00 5.51 -13.52
C HIS A 23 -22.15 5.91 -12.59
N PRO A 24 -23.27 5.15 -12.51
CA PRO A 24 -24.45 5.57 -11.73
C PRO A 24 -24.18 5.90 -10.27
N ALA A 25 -23.25 5.17 -9.63
CA ALA A 25 -22.85 5.46 -8.26
C ALA A 25 -22.06 6.78 -8.14
N VAL A 26 -21.23 7.11 -9.13
CA VAL A 26 -20.49 8.39 -9.19
C VAL A 26 -21.45 9.54 -9.44
N GLU A 27 -22.38 9.39 -10.38
CA GLU A 27 -23.43 10.37 -10.66
C GLU A 27 -24.28 10.64 -9.41
N LYS A 28 -24.61 9.60 -8.63
CA LYS A 28 -25.31 9.74 -7.35
C LYS A 28 -24.49 10.55 -6.33
N VAL A 29 -23.19 10.30 -6.21
CA VAL A 29 -22.29 11.08 -5.35
C VAL A 29 -22.28 12.55 -5.76
N LEU A 30 -22.07 12.83 -7.06
CA LEU A 30 -22.04 14.20 -7.58
C LEU A 30 -23.38 14.91 -7.45
N SER A 31 -24.49 14.19 -7.59
CA SER A 31 -25.84 14.71 -7.38
C SER A 31 -26.07 15.13 -5.92
N ILE A 32 -25.66 14.29 -4.96
CA ILE A 32 -25.72 14.62 -3.53
C ILE A 32 -24.86 15.86 -3.22
N TYR A 33 -23.61 15.88 -3.72
CA TYR A 33 -22.70 17.01 -3.54
C TYR A 33 -23.28 18.31 -4.10
N SER A 34 -23.84 18.25 -5.31
CA SER A 34 -24.49 19.39 -5.97
C SER A 34 -25.73 19.87 -5.19
N GLY A 35 -26.46 18.96 -4.55
CA GLY A 35 -27.54 19.29 -3.63
C GLY A 35 -27.08 20.17 -2.46
N PHE A 36 -25.94 19.83 -1.84
CA PHE A 36 -25.35 20.67 -0.80
C PHE A 36 -24.89 22.03 -1.34
N LEU A 37 -24.29 22.09 -2.53
CA LEU A 37 -23.92 23.36 -3.17
C LEU A 37 -25.14 24.27 -3.41
N ASN A 38 -26.29 23.70 -3.75
CA ASN A 38 -27.52 24.47 -3.88
C ASN A 38 -27.97 25.06 -2.53
N GLY A 39 -27.86 24.30 -1.44
CA GLY A 39 -28.12 24.80 -0.09
C GLY A 39 -27.19 25.94 0.32
N VAL A 40 -25.90 25.83 0.00
CA VAL A 40 -24.89 26.88 0.20
C VAL A 40 -25.27 28.17 -0.54
N LYS A 41 -25.67 28.07 -1.82
CA LYS A 41 -26.13 29.20 -2.62
C LYS A 41 -27.39 29.86 -2.02
N GLN A 42 -28.36 29.05 -1.59
CA GLN A 42 -29.59 29.54 -0.98
C GLN A 42 -29.33 30.26 0.35
N ALA A 43 -28.29 29.86 1.08
CA ALA A 43 -27.83 30.53 2.28
C ALA A 43 -27.04 31.83 2.01
N GLY A 44 -26.88 32.24 0.76
CA GLY A 44 -26.23 33.50 0.38
C GLY A 44 -24.71 33.43 0.22
N TYR A 45 -24.12 32.23 0.24
CA TYR A 45 -22.69 32.03 -0.02
C TYR A 45 -22.43 31.79 -1.51
N ASP A 46 -21.27 32.26 -1.99
CA ASP A 46 -20.78 31.96 -3.34
C ASP A 46 -19.88 30.71 -3.32
N PRO A 47 -20.30 29.57 -3.91
CA PRO A 47 -19.47 28.37 -3.97
C PRO A 47 -18.15 28.56 -4.72
N GLY A 48 -18.04 29.55 -5.61
CA GLY A 48 -16.78 29.86 -6.29
C GLY A 48 -15.67 30.34 -5.36
N THR A 49 -16.03 30.77 -4.14
CA THR A 49 -15.08 31.20 -3.09
C THR A 49 -14.74 30.09 -2.09
N LEU A 50 -15.38 28.92 -2.20
CA LEU A 50 -15.26 27.84 -1.24
C LEU A 50 -14.26 26.76 -1.71
N THR A 51 -13.67 26.07 -0.74
CA THR A 51 -12.96 24.80 -1.00
C THR A 51 -13.97 23.68 -1.14
N LEU A 52 -14.08 23.13 -2.34
CA LEU A 52 -14.98 22.03 -2.67
C LEU A 52 -14.15 20.77 -2.82
N ASN A 53 -13.82 20.20 -1.66
CA ASN A 53 -12.96 19.03 -1.54
C ASN A 53 -13.76 17.74 -1.82
N GLY A 54 -13.12 16.79 -2.48
CA GLY A 54 -13.49 15.39 -2.35
C GLY A 54 -12.47 14.42 -2.90
N ALA A 55 -12.95 13.24 -3.31
CA ALA A 55 -12.14 12.09 -3.67
C ALA A 55 -11.30 11.53 -2.50
N GLY A 56 -10.65 10.41 -2.79
CA GLY A 56 -9.54 9.86 -2.02
C GLY A 56 -8.58 9.15 -2.98
N SER A 57 -7.47 8.65 -2.46
CA SER A 57 -6.44 7.94 -3.25
C SER A 57 -7.00 6.91 -4.25
N HIS A 58 -8.03 6.14 -3.89
CA HIS A 58 -8.65 5.14 -4.78
C HIS A 58 -9.58 5.72 -5.86
N THR A 59 -10.15 6.89 -5.60
CA THR A 59 -11.19 7.51 -6.44
C THR A 59 -10.67 8.74 -7.17
N LEU A 60 -9.45 9.20 -6.88
CA LEU A 60 -8.80 10.37 -7.49
C LEU A 60 -8.88 10.33 -9.03
N GLY A 61 -8.58 9.18 -9.62
CA GLY A 61 -8.63 8.98 -11.07
C GLY A 61 -10.02 9.15 -11.70
N ILE A 62 -11.10 9.01 -10.92
CA ILE A 62 -12.48 9.20 -11.39
C ILE A 62 -12.75 10.68 -11.68
N TYR A 63 -12.23 11.57 -10.82
CA TYR A 63 -12.67 12.97 -10.74
C TYR A 63 -11.77 13.98 -11.48
N HIS A 64 -10.70 13.54 -12.16
CA HIS A 64 -9.77 14.43 -12.87
C HIS A 64 -10.42 15.35 -13.94
N LYS A 65 -11.63 15.00 -14.42
CA LYS A 65 -12.44 15.79 -15.37
C LYS A 65 -13.74 16.33 -14.77
N ASP A 66 -13.96 16.10 -13.47
CA ASP A 66 -15.11 16.69 -12.78
C ASP A 66 -14.97 18.21 -12.72
N LYS A 67 -16.12 18.90 -12.63
CA LYS A 67 -16.20 20.36 -12.49
C LYS A 67 -16.96 20.79 -11.23
N THR A 68 -17.41 19.83 -10.42
CA THR A 68 -18.19 20.07 -9.21
C THR A 68 -17.26 20.38 -8.04
N MET A 69 -16.22 19.56 -7.88
CA MET A 69 -15.15 19.73 -6.91
C MET A 69 -14.01 20.55 -7.51
N ASN A 70 -13.36 21.38 -6.70
CA ASN A 70 -12.21 22.19 -7.09
C ASN A 70 -10.93 21.83 -6.32
N ASP A 71 -11.02 20.87 -5.40
CA ASP A 71 -9.92 20.34 -4.61
C ASP A 71 -10.08 18.82 -4.49
N LEU A 72 -9.03 18.05 -4.80
CA LEU A 72 -9.07 16.59 -4.83
C LEU A 72 -8.01 16.00 -3.89
N SER A 73 -8.47 15.14 -2.98
CA SER A 73 -7.64 14.55 -1.93
C SER A 73 -6.97 13.24 -2.36
N ALA A 74 -5.70 13.10 -2.01
CA ALA A 74 -4.96 11.84 -2.05
C ALA A 74 -4.03 11.74 -0.84
N GLY A 75 -3.86 10.51 -0.34
CA GLY A 75 -2.97 10.15 0.77
C GLY A 75 -2.11 8.96 0.38
N SER A 76 -2.46 7.75 0.87
CA SER A 76 -1.78 6.48 0.54
C SER A 76 -1.42 6.24 -0.93
N GLY A 77 -2.16 6.81 -1.89
CA GLY A 77 -1.88 6.67 -3.33
C GLY A 77 -0.52 7.24 -3.76
N VAL A 78 0.07 8.12 -2.95
CA VAL A 78 1.43 8.68 -3.16
C VAL A 78 2.50 7.60 -3.05
N VAL A 79 2.34 6.65 -2.13
CA VAL A 79 3.30 5.56 -1.90
C VAL A 79 2.83 4.20 -2.41
N LYS A 80 1.56 4.10 -2.82
CA LYS A 80 0.90 2.95 -3.46
C LYS A 80 1.23 1.61 -2.75
N PRO A 81 0.75 1.42 -1.51
CA PRO A 81 0.84 0.12 -0.85
C PRO A 81 -0.04 -0.91 -1.58
N THR A 82 0.06 -2.20 -1.24
CA THR A 82 -0.57 -3.27 -2.04
C THR A 82 -2.10 -3.15 -2.13
N ASP A 83 -2.76 -2.63 -1.09
CA ASP A 83 -4.22 -2.43 -1.11
C ASP A 83 -4.64 -1.40 -2.17
N PHE A 84 -3.69 -0.60 -2.67
CA PHE A 84 -3.86 0.43 -3.71
C PHE A 84 -3.45 -0.05 -5.11
N ASP A 85 -3.29 -1.35 -5.31
CA ASP A 85 -3.24 -1.95 -6.65
C ASP A 85 -4.63 -2.00 -7.30
N THR A 86 -5.22 -0.82 -7.48
CA THR A 86 -6.57 -0.65 -8.04
C THR A 86 -6.52 -0.07 -9.46
N HIS A 87 -7.63 -0.20 -10.19
CA HIS A 87 -7.77 0.24 -11.58
C HIS A 87 -7.23 1.66 -11.85
N HIS A 88 -7.64 2.64 -11.03
CA HIS A 88 -7.26 4.05 -11.20
C HIS A 88 -5.80 4.38 -10.83
N LEU A 89 -5.06 3.43 -10.27
CA LEU A 89 -3.68 3.62 -9.82
C LEU A 89 -2.69 2.74 -10.60
N VAL A 90 -3.09 2.14 -11.72
CA VAL A 90 -2.21 1.35 -12.57
C VAL A 90 -1.01 2.17 -13.06
N GLY A 91 -1.20 3.47 -13.32
CA GLY A 91 -0.12 4.38 -13.72
C GLY A 91 0.87 4.77 -12.61
N ASN A 92 0.53 4.53 -11.34
CA ASN A 92 1.37 4.87 -10.19
C ASN A 92 2.42 3.76 -9.95
N GLN A 93 3.61 4.14 -9.49
CA GLN A 93 4.65 3.19 -9.08
C GLN A 93 4.64 3.02 -7.55
N PRO A 94 4.83 1.80 -7.02
CA PRO A 94 5.06 1.60 -5.60
C PRO A 94 6.33 2.31 -5.15
N ALA A 95 6.26 3.06 -4.05
CA ALA A 95 7.37 3.89 -3.56
C ALA A 95 7.71 3.65 -2.08
N LEU A 96 7.08 2.67 -1.42
CA LEU A 96 7.35 2.32 -0.03
C LEU A 96 7.58 0.82 0.09
N PHE A 97 8.70 0.45 0.70
CA PHE A 97 9.12 -0.92 0.88
C PHE A 97 9.70 -1.11 2.28
N ILE A 98 9.54 -2.32 2.81
CA ILE A 98 10.26 -2.80 3.99
C ILE A 98 11.42 -3.65 3.48
N ALA A 99 12.65 -3.26 3.78
CA ALA A 99 13.83 -4.09 3.56
C ALA A 99 14.08 -4.91 4.82
N THR A 100 14.04 -6.24 4.73
CA THR A 100 14.35 -7.13 5.85
C THR A 100 15.58 -7.99 5.55
N PRO A 101 16.61 -7.97 6.42
CA PRO A 101 17.83 -8.72 6.19
C PRO A 101 17.61 -10.22 6.40
N ILE A 102 18.36 -11.00 5.65
CA ILE A 102 18.47 -12.45 5.82
C ILE A 102 19.43 -12.75 6.96
N LEU A 103 18.92 -13.40 7.99
CA LEU A 103 19.68 -13.82 9.16
C LEU A 103 20.29 -15.21 9.00
N LYS A 104 19.62 -16.09 8.22
CA LYS A 104 20.05 -17.47 7.99
C LYS A 104 19.67 -17.92 6.59
N ARG A 105 20.51 -18.77 6.00
CA ARG A 105 20.29 -19.46 4.74
C ARG A 105 20.54 -20.95 4.91
N TYR A 106 19.66 -21.76 4.35
CA TYR A 106 19.82 -23.20 4.20
C TYR A 106 19.55 -23.58 2.75
N ASP A 107 20.49 -24.28 2.11
CA ASP A 107 20.34 -24.75 0.71
C ASP A 107 19.32 -25.89 0.56
N GLU A 108 18.65 -26.26 1.65
CA GLU A 108 17.55 -27.20 1.70
C GLU A 108 16.43 -26.71 2.62
N LEU A 109 15.21 -27.17 2.37
CA LEU A 109 14.07 -26.89 3.24
C LEU A 109 14.19 -27.63 4.57
N MET A 110 14.26 -26.87 5.66
CA MET A 110 14.29 -27.41 7.03
C MET A 110 12.89 -27.46 7.64
N ILE A 111 12.17 -28.56 7.40
CA ILE A 111 10.90 -28.85 8.09
C ILE A 111 11.20 -29.52 9.44
N ALA A 112 10.65 -28.99 10.54
CA ALA A 112 10.76 -29.60 11.86
C ALA A 112 9.98 -30.92 11.91
N GLY A 113 10.58 -31.96 12.50
CA GLY A 113 9.88 -33.19 12.88
C GLY A 113 9.81 -34.29 11.82
N ASP A 114 9.95 -33.99 10.51
CA ASP A 114 9.87 -35.08 9.52
C ASP A 114 10.63 -34.84 8.20
N HIS A 115 11.75 -35.54 8.05
CA HIS A 115 12.64 -35.39 6.89
C HIS A 115 12.15 -36.13 5.64
N TRP A 116 11.30 -37.15 5.78
CA TRP A 116 10.88 -37.99 4.64
C TRP A 116 9.93 -37.29 3.66
N ILE A 117 9.14 -36.32 4.15
CA ILE A 117 8.17 -35.56 3.32
C ILE A 117 8.85 -34.46 2.49
N ARG A 118 10.11 -34.13 2.78
CA ARG A 118 10.86 -33.03 2.14
C ARG A 118 11.06 -33.27 0.64
N ARG A 119 11.53 -34.46 0.24
CA ARG A 119 11.86 -34.76 -1.17
C ARG A 119 10.62 -34.76 -2.08
N PRO A 120 9.49 -35.40 -1.73
CA PRO A 120 8.26 -35.29 -2.50
C PRO A 120 7.77 -33.84 -2.64
N LEU A 121 7.80 -33.07 -1.55
CA LEU A 121 7.36 -31.67 -1.55
C LEU A 121 8.22 -30.78 -2.46
N GLN A 122 9.54 -30.96 -2.43
CA GLN A 122 10.50 -30.25 -3.29
C GLN A 122 10.40 -30.63 -4.78
N ALA A 123 10.01 -31.87 -5.06
CA ALA A 123 9.76 -32.33 -6.42
C ALA A 123 8.47 -31.69 -6.98
N TRP A 124 7.45 -31.53 -6.14
CA TRP A 124 6.17 -30.95 -6.52
C TRP A 124 6.19 -29.41 -6.59
N ASN A 125 6.86 -28.75 -5.65
CA ASN A 125 6.94 -27.29 -5.57
C ASN A 125 8.41 -26.81 -5.60
N PRO A 126 8.87 -26.19 -6.70
CA PRO A 126 10.22 -25.67 -6.78
C PRO A 126 10.50 -24.56 -5.77
N ASN A 127 9.48 -23.83 -5.30
CA ASN A 127 9.60 -22.78 -4.29
C ASN A 127 9.74 -23.33 -2.85
N MET A 128 9.93 -24.64 -2.68
CA MET A 128 10.12 -25.31 -1.39
C MET A 128 11.52 -25.93 -1.27
N ARG A 129 12.49 -25.43 -2.03
CA ARG A 129 13.83 -26.04 -2.14
C ARG A 129 14.89 -25.39 -1.27
N ARG A 130 14.82 -24.09 -1.05
CA ARG A 130 15.75 -23.31 -0.23
C ARG A 130 15.00 -22.58 0.87
N LEU A 131 15.61 -22.44 2.04
CA LEU A 131 15.00 -21.80 3.20
C LEU A 131 15.85 -20.61 3.69
N TYR A 132 15.20 -19.47 3.83
CA TYR A 132 15.76 -18.27 4.45
C TYR A 132 15.04 -17.96 5.75
N TYR A 133 15.74 -17.34 6.69
CA TYR A 133 15.11 -16.67 7.83
C TYR A 133 15.37 -15.18 7.72
N ILE A 134 14.31 -14.40 7.57
CA ILE A 134 14.35 -12.94 7.59
C ILE A 134 14.15 -12.43 9.02
N TYR A 135 14.62 -11.22 9.30
CA TYR A 135 14.27 -10.53 10.55
C TYR A 135 12.81 -10.04 10.52
N GLY A 136 12.08 -10.25 11.60
CA GLY A 136 10.65 -9.96 11.68
C GLY A 136 9.86 -10.79 10.68
N GLY A 137 9.01 -10.11 9.89
CA GLY A 137 8.14 -10.73 8.87
C GLY A 137 6.65 -10.68 9.22
N PHE A 138 6.30 -10.35 10.46
CA PHE A 138 4.91 -10.14 10.89
C PHE A 138 4.47 -8.68 10.81
N TRP A 139 4.45 -8.15 9.59
CA TRP A 139 3.91 -6.81 9.29
C TRP A 139 2.72 -6.93 8.35
N LYS A 140 1.89 -5.88 8.29
CA LYS A 140 0.86 -5.74 7.25
C LYS A 140 1.53 -5.44 5.91
N ALA A 141 2.16 -6.44 5.31
CA ALA A 141 2.95 -6.32 4.09
C ALA A 141 2.98 -7.64 3.31
N LYS A 142 3.36 -7.57 2.03
CA LYS A 142 3.50 -8.73 1.12
C LYS A 142 4.89 -8.80 0.54
N MET A 143 5.41 -10.00 0.35
CA MET A 143 6.70 -10.19 -0.32
C MET A 143 6.62 -9.71 -1.77
N VAL A 144 7.59 -8.91 -2.21
CA VAL A 144 7.65 -8.37 -3.59
C VAL A 144 9.00 -8.56 -4.26
N SER A 145 10.08 -8.72 -3.49
CA SER A 145 11.41 -9.05 -4.02
C SER A 145 12.13 -10.05 -3.14
N PRO A 146 12.66 -11.15 -3.69
CA PRO A 146 12.64 -11.51 -5.12
C PRO A 146 11.23 -11.86 -5.65
N ALA A 147 11.00 -11.60 -6.94
CA ALA A 147 9.70 -11.89 -7.56
C ALA A 147 9.39 -13.39 -7.54
N GLY A 148 8.12 -13.74 -7.29
CA GLY A 148 7.65 -15.13 -7.25
C GLY A 148 7.94 -15.86 -5.92
N VAL A 149 8.59 -15.20 -4.96
CA VAL A 149 8.70 -15.68 -3.58
C VAL A 149 7.38 -15.50 -2.85
N ALA A 150 6.91 -16.54 -2.19
CA ALA A 150 5.68 -16.52 -1.41
C ALA A 150 5.87 -15.79 -0.06
N ASP A 151 4.75 -15.53 0.60
CA ASP A 151 4.74 -15.07 2.00
C ASP A 151 5.39 -16.13 2.94
N PRO A 152 5.83 -15.73 4.15
CA PRO A 152 6.45 -16.65 5.09
C PRO A 152 5.65 -17.92 5.36
N LEU A 153 6.34 -19.05 5.61
CA LEU A 153 5.68 -20.30 5.99
C LEU A 153 4.87 -20.15 7.29
N TYR A 154 5.39 -19.33 8.19
CA TYR A 154 4.68 -18.76 9.32
C TYR A 154 5.26 -17.38 9.63
N GLU A 155 4.45 -16.52 10.22
CA GLU A 155 4.85 -15.16 10.54
C GLU A 155 5.29 -15.08 12.02
N SER A 156 6.35 -14.31 12.26
CA SER A 156 6.89 -14.05 13.59
C SER A 156 7.35 -12.60 13.70
N THR A 157 7.28 -12.05 14.92
CA THR A 157 7.84 -10.72 15.23
C THR A 157 9.37 -10.75 15.33
N ASN A 158 10.00 -11.93 15.41
CA ASN A 158 11.45 -12.06 15.54
C ASN A 158 12.11 -12.61 14.27
N GLN A 159 11.74 -13.82 13.83
CA GLN A 159 12.31 -14.43 12.63
C GLN A 159 11.25 -15.23 11.88
N SER A 160 11.05 -14.91 10.60
CA SER A 160 10.08 -15.61 9.76
C SER A 160 10.79 -16.43 8.67
N PRO A 161 10.45 -17.71 8.51
CA PRO A 161 11.02 -18.55 7.46
C PRO A 161 10.36 -18.31 6.10
N ILE A 162 11.19 -18.12 5.07
CA ILE A 162 10.77 -17.97 3.67
C ILE A 162 11.30 -19.14 2.85
N ALA A 163 10.39 -19.92 2.27
CA ALA A 163 10.74 -20.95 1.32
C ALA A 163 10.85 -20.38 -0.10
N THR A 164 11.88 -20.79 -0.83
CA THR A 164 12.18 -20.29 -2.18
C THR A 164 12.68 -21.41 -3.08
N SER A 165 12.82 -21.09 -4.37
CA SER A 165 13.54 -21.92 -5.32
C SER A 165 15.04 -21.72 -5.22
N THR A 166 15.80 -22.61 -5.86
CA THR A 166 17.26 -22.49 -5.95
C THR A 166 17.73 -21.36 -6.85
N SER A 167 16.84 -20.73 -7.63
CA SER A 167 17.17 -19.55 -8.44
C SER A 167 17.25 -18.27 -7.61
N VAL A 168 16.66 -18.27 -6.41
CA VAL A 168 16.84 -17.19 -5.43
C VAL A 168 18.13 -17.47 -4.67
N ASP A 169 19.19 -16.72 -4.98
CA ASP A 169 20.55 -16.95 -4.45
C ASP A 169 21.06 -15.80 -3.57
N LEU A 170 20.22 -15.38 -2.61
CA LEU A 170 20.58 -14.37 -1.62
C LEU A 170 21.48 -14.98 -0.54
N GLN A 171 22.39 -14.19 0.03
CA GLN A 171 23.27 -14.58 1.12
C GLN A 171 22.75 -14.06 2.48
N VAL A 172 23.40 -14.47 3.57
CA VAL A 172 23.22 -13.78 4.85
C VAL A 172 23.66 -12.32 4.67
N ASP A 173 22.94 -11.40 5.32
CA ASP A 173 23.06 -9.94 5.20
C ASP A 173 22.57 -9.33 3.87
N ASP A 174 22.13 -10.14 2.90
CA ASP A 174 21.29 -9.64 1.80
C ASP A 174 19.87 -9.35 2.30
N TYR A 175 19.05 -8.71 1.46
CA TYR A 175 17.72 -8.26 1.81
C TYR A 175 16.64 -8.88 0.94
N MET A 176 15.51 -9.19 1.58
CA MET A 176 14.23 -9.34 0.90
C MET A 176 13.41 -8.07 1.09
N PHE A 177 12.55 -7.76 0.12
CA PHE A 177 11.71 -6.57 0.16
C PHE A 177 10.23 -6.95 0.21
N MET A 178 9.53 -6.35 1.15
CA MET A 178 8.09 -6.43 1.28
C MET A 178 7.48 -5.08 0.93
N ARG A 179 6.26 -5.07 0.39
CA ARG A 179 5.47 -3.85 0.23
C ARG A 179 4.34 -3.84 1.26
N PRO A 180 4.17 -2.74 2.02
CA PRO A 180 3.05 -2.62 2.97
C PRO A 180 1.70 -2.81 2.28
N THR A 181 0.73 -3.38 2.99
CA THR A 181 -0.68 -3.38 2.56
C THR A 181 -1.35 -2.06 2.93
N GLN A 182 -1.01 -1.50 4.10
CA GLN A 182 -1.47 -0.20 4.57
C GLN A 182 -0.28 0.69 4.96
N SER A 183 -0.09 1.81 4.26
CA SER A 183 1.10 2.63 4.44
C SER A 183 1.11 3.36 5.79
N GLU A 184 0.00 3.98 6.18
CA GLU A 184 -0.11 4.83 7.37
C GLU A 184 0.14 4.02 8.65
N PHE A 185 -0.43 2.83 8.73
CA PHE A 185 -0.25 1.96 9.90
C PHE A 185 1.17 1.41 9.99
N VAL A 186 1.75 1.02 8.85
CA VAL A 186 3.06 0.38 8.83
C VAL A 186 4.17 1.40 9.06
N MET A 187 4.12 2.59 8.46
CA MET A 187 5.17 3.62 8.64
C MET A 187 5.40 3.97 10.12
N LEU A 188 4.32 4.01 10.93
CA LEU A 188 4.40 4.33 12.36
C LEU A 188 5.12 3.28 13.21
N GLN A 189 5.37 2.09 12.67
CA GLN A 189 6.06 0.99 13.35
C GLN A 189 7.58 1.02 13.15
N PHE A 190 8.05 1.90 12.27
CA PHE A 190 9.46 2.09 11.94
C PHE A 190 9.94 3.46 12.42
N GLY A 191 11.25 3.69 12.28
CA GLY A 191 11.83 5.01 12.45
C GLY A 191 11.72 5.86 11.18
N ASP A 192 12.68 6.74 10.98
CA ASP A 192 12.78 7.56 9.78
C ASP A 192 12.76 6.73 8.50
N LEU A 193 12.12 7.27 7.46
CA LEU A 193 12.14 6.68 6.13
C LEU A 193 13.51 6.88 5.50
N LEU A 194 14.10 5.81 4.98
CA LEU A 194 15.29 5.88 4.14
C LEU A 194 14.86 6.17 2.70
N THR A 195 15.37 7.25 2.12
CA THR A 195 15.01 7.69 0.77
C THR A 195 16.07 7.34 -0.25
N PHE A 196 15.63 6.91 -1.43
CA PHE A 196 16.51 6.47 -2.52
C PHE A 196 16.12 7.14 -3.84
N LYS A 197 17.12 7.41 -4.68
CA LYS A 197 16.95 7.79 -6.08
C LYS A 197 17.73 6.80 -6.95
N GLY A 198 17.02 5.92 -7.64
CA GLY A 198 17.67 4.76 -8.27
C GLY A 198 18.31 3.90 -7.18
N ASN A 199 19.62 3.69 -7.26
CA ASN A 199 20.38 2.91 -6.28
C ASN A 199 21.08 3.78 -5.22
N ASP A 200 20.94 5.11 -5.31
CA ASP A 200 21.64 6.03 -4.42
C ASP A 200 20.77 6.37 -3.21
N PHE A 201 21.32 6.20 -2.01
CA PHE A 201 20.74 6.73 -0.79
C PHE A 201 20.84 8.25 -0.80
N VAL A 202 19.71 8.95 -0.61
CA VAL A 202 19.65 10.42 -0.71
C VAL A 202 19.32 11.10 0.62
N GLY A 203 19.00 10.35 1.67
CA GLY A 203 18.78 10.90 3.01
C GLY A 203 17.67 10.20 3.79
N THR A 204 17.33 10.77 4.95
CA THR A 204 16.25 10.28 5.81
C THR A 204 15.13 11.31 5.93
N TRP A 205 13.88 10.84 5.98
CA TRP A 205 12.72 11.68 6.29
C TRP A 205 12.12 11.24 7.63
N PRO A 206 11.93 12.16 8.59
CA PRO A 206 11.31 11.82 9.85
C PRO A 206 9.85 11.42 9.64
N VAL A 207 9.40 10.40 10.37
CA VAL A 207 7.99 10.00 10.43
C VAL A 207 7.36 10.64 11.66
N PHE A 208 6.09 11.04 11.56
CA PHE A 208 5.35 11.47 12.74
C PHE A 208 5.28 10.32 13.74
N HIS A 209 5.74 10.57 14.96
CA HIS A 209 5.54 9.61 16.04
C HIS A 209 4.10 9.70 16.54
N GLN A 210 3.53 8.57 16.93
CA GLN A 210 2.25 8.52 17.61
C GLN A 210 2.45 9.02 19.07
N THR A 211 2.82 10.28 19.23
CA THR A 211 2.78 10.99 20.51
C THR A 211 1.40 11.62 20.61
N GLY A 212 0.59 11.12 21.54
CA GLY A 212 -0.68 11.76 21.92
C GLY A 212 -0.49 13.15 22.49
#